data_AF-A0A8C5TXF5-F1
#
_entry.id   AF-A0A8C5TXF5-F1
#
_cell.length_a   1.000
_cell.length_b   1.000
_cell.length_c   1.000
_cell.angle_alpha   90.00
_cell.angle_beta   90.00
_cell.angle_gamma   90.00
#
_symmetry.space_group_name_H-M   'P 1'
#
loop_
_entity.id
_entity.type
_entity.pdbx_description
1 polymer ?
#
loop_
_entity_poly.entity_id
_entity_poly.type
_entity_poly.pdbx_seq_one_letter_code
_entity_poly.pdbx_strand_id
1 'polypeptide(L)'
;MVLARKDPVLYMYQLLDDYKEGDLRIMPDSNTPNYELPSLNLDLLQTILVGKQVEYAKEDGSKRTGMVIHQVEAKPSVYFIKFDDDFHIYVYDLVKTS
;
A
#
# COMPACT_ATOMS: atom_id res chain seq x y z
N MET A 1 -6.86 -9.30 -2.67
CA MET A 1 -5.88 -8.82 -1.67
C MET A 1 -6.57 -7.84 -0.75
N VAL A 2 -6.30 -7.91 0.54
CA VAL A 2 -6.82 -6.95 1.53
C VAL A 2 -5.72 -6.57 2.51
N LEU A 3 -5.81 -5.33 2.99
CA LEU A 3 -4.98 -4.76 4.04
C LEU A 3 -5.83 -4.61 5.31
N ALA A 4 -5.29 -5.02 6.45
CA ALA A 4 -5.95 -4.78 7.73
C ALA A 4 -5.55 -3.40 8.25
N ARG A 5 -6.50 -2.61 8.78
CA ARG A 5 -6.21 -1.26 9.30
C ARG A 5 -5.09 -1.25 10.37
N LYS A 6 -4.96 -2.32 11.14
CA LYS A 6 -3.97 -2.45 12.22
C LYS A 6 -2.67 -3.11 11.79
N ASP A 7 -2.63 -3.76 10.63
CA ASP A 7 -1.48 -4.54 10.19
C ASP A 7 -1.16 -4.21 8.73
N PRO A 8 0.02 -3.61 8.44
CA PRO A 8 0.42 -3.26 7.10
C PRO A 8 0.74 -4.47 6.20
N VAL A 9 0.64 -5.70 6.68
CA VAL A 9 0.91 -6.90 5.89
C VAL A 9 -0.19 -7.16 4.85
N LEU A 10 0.23 -7.57 3.66
CA LEU A 10 -0.65 -7.93 2.55
C LEU A 10 -1.20 -9.35 2.71
N TYR A 11 -2.52 -9.49 2.69
CA TYR A 11 -3.18 -10.80 2.77
C TYR A 11 -3.96 -11.17 1.52
N MET A 12 -4.01 -12.47 1.26
CA MET A 12 -4.79 -13.10 0.19
C MET A 12 -5.95 -13.87 0.80
N TYR A 13 -7.17 -13.47 0.48
CA TYR A 13 -8.41 -14.14 0.90
C TYR A 13 -9.33 -14.35 -0.30
N GLN A 14 -10.19 -15.36 -0.20
CA GLN A 14 -11.27 -15.64 -1.17
C GLN A 14 -12.52 -14.81 -0.85
N LEU A 15 -12.37 -13.49 -0.90
CA LEU A 15 -13.38 -12.51 -0.46
C LEU A 15 -14.75 -12.67 -1.13
N LEU A 16 -14.79 -13.27 -2.33
CA LEU A 16 -16.04 -13.50 -3.04
C LEU A 16 -16.94 -14.49 -2.29
N ASP A 17 -16.36 -15.51 -1.66
CA ASP A 17 -17.13 -16.52 -0.94
C ASP A 17 -17.57 -15.95 0.42
N ASP A 18 -16.69 -15.23 1.13
CA ASP A 18 -17.04 -14.49 2.36
C ASP A 18 -18.18 -13.48 2.12
N TYR A 19 -18.22 -12.83 0.95
CA TYR A 19 -19.30 -11.91 0.58
C TYR A 19 -20.63 -12.63 0.33
N LYS A 20 -20.60 -13.81 -0.32
CA LYS A 20 -21.80 -14.62 -0.55
C LYS A 20 -22.36 -15.19 0.76
N GLU A 21 -21.48 -15.58 1.67
CA GLU A 21 -21.83 -16.12 2.99
C GLU A 21 -22.29 -15.03 3.96
N GLY A 22 -21.98 -13.77 3.66
CA GLY A 22 -22.40 -12.60 4.45
C GLY A 22 -21.42 -12.21 5.55
N ASP A 23 -20.28 -12.88 5.65
CA ASP A 23 -19.18 -12.59 6.58
C ASP A 23 -18.39 -11.34 6.16
N LEU A 24 -18.48 -10.95 4.89
CA LEU A 24 -17.89 -9.73 4.35
C LEU A 24 -18.96 -8.72 3.90
N ARG A 25 -18.87 -7.49 4.42
CA ARG A 25 -19.68 -6.36 3.97
C ARG A 25 -18.80 -5.22 3.45
N ILE A 26 -19.10 -4.74 2.24
CA ILE A 26 -18.51 -3.52 1.70
C ILE A 26 -19.21 -2.31 2.34
N MET A 27 -18.46 -1.45 3.02
CA MET A 27 -18.97 -0.20 3.55
C MET A 27 -18.81 0.90 2.50
N PRO A 28 -19.77 1.85 2.37
CA PRO A 28 -19.59 2.99 1.49
C PRO A 28 -18.38 3.81 1.95
N ASP A 29 -17.50 4.15 1.02
CA ASP A 29 -16.31 4.94 1.30
C ASP A 29 -16.70 6.37 1.74
N SER A 30 -16.15 6.83 2.86
CA SER A 30 -16.23 8.24 3.26
C SER A 30 -15.18 9.12 2.57
N ASN A 31 -14.22 8.51 1.87
CA ASN A 31 -13.17 9.19 1.15
C ASN A 31 -13.52 9.26 -0.33
N THR A 32 -14.30 10.27 -0.71
CA THR A 32 -14.25 10.78 -2.10
C THR A 32 -12.83 11.31 -2.34
N PRO A 33 -12.06 10.74 -3.26
CA PRO A 33 -10.76 11.29 -3.60
C PRO A 33 -10.98 12.54 -4.45
N ASN A 34 -11.10 13.72 -3.83
CA ASN A 34 -10.92 14.99 -4.52
C ASN A 34 -9.43 15.16 -4.83
N TYR A 35 -8.94 14.43 -5.83
CA TYR A 35 -7.60 14.61 -6.38
C TYR A 35 -7.74 15.01 -7.84
N GLU A 36 -8.14 16.25 -8.10
CA GLU A 36 -7.69 16.92 -9.32
C GLU A 36 -6.19 17.20 -9.14
N LEU A 37 -5.36 16.16 -9.28
CA LEU A 37 -3.92 16.35 -9.42
C LEU A 37 -3.68 16.84 -10.85
N PRO A 38 -2.90 17.92 -11.04
CA PRO A 38 -2.57 18.38 -12.38
C PRO A 38 -1.93 17.21 -13.12
N SER A 39 -2.49 16.90 -14.28
CA SER A 39 -2.30 15.70 -15.11
C SER A 39 -0.88 15.51 -15.68
N LEU A 40 0.17 16.01 -15.02
CA LEU A 40 1.50 16.14 -15.62
C LEU A 40 2.64 15.41 -14.88
N ASN A 41 2.44 14.71 -13.76
CA ASN A 41 3.58 14.04 -13.09
C ASN A 41 3.31 12.68 -12.42
N LEU A 42 2.08 12.14 -12.43
CA LEU A 42 1.81 10.87 -11.75
C LEU A 42 2.32 9.66 -12.55
N ASP A 43 2.26 9.68 -13.87
CA ASP A 43 2.79 8.61 -14.76
C ASP A 43 4.31 8.44 -14.65
N LEU A 44 5.05 9.54 -14.44
CA LEU A 44 6.49 9.48 -14.19
C LEU A 44 6.79 8.92 -12.79
N LEU A 45 6.01 9.30 -11.76
CA LEU A 45 6.20 8.76 -10.41
C LEU A 45 5.82 7.28 -10.30
N GLN A 46 4.84 6.81 -11.09
CA GLN A 46 4.41 5.40 -11.13
C GLN A 46 5.59 4.44 -11.43
N THR A 47 6.55 4.87 -12.25
CA THR A 47 7.72 4.06 -12.62
C THR A 47 8.97 4.32 -11.78
N ILE A 48 9.06 5.44 -11.05
CA ILE A 48 10.33 5.86 -10.42
C ILE A 48 10.62 5.11 -9.12
N LEU A 49 9.59 4.77 -8.33
CA LEU A 49 9.79 4.19 -7.00
C LEU A 49 9.97 2.68 -7.03
N VAL A 50 9.35 1.97 -7.97
CA VAL A 50 9.52 0.51 -8.07
C VAL A 50 10.99 0.16 -8.35
N GLY A 51 11.53 -0.78 -7.58
CA GLY A 51 12.94 -1.16 -7.60
C GLY A 51 13.87 -0.26 -6.77
N LYS A 52 13.36 0.81 -6.14
CA LYS A 52 14.17 1.63 -5.22
C LYS A 52 14.32 0.97 -3.86
N GLN A 53 15.52 1.10 -3.29
CA GLN A 53 15.78 0.74 -1.91
C GLN A 53 15.19 1.80 -0.98
N VAL A 54 14.60 1.36 0.12
CA VAL A 54 13.98 2.20 1.15
C VAL A 54 14.52 1.81 2.52
N GLU A 55 14.57 2.81 3.40
CA GLU A 55 14.87 2.62 4.82
C GLU A 55 13.67 3.09 5.63
N TYR A 56 13.25 2.27 6.60
CA TYR A 56 12.20 2.61 7.54
C TYR A 56 12.79 2.63 8.95
N ALA A 57 12.65 3.77 9.62
CA ALA A 57 12.97 3.91 11.03
C ALA A 57 11.73 3.55 11.86
N LYS A 58 11.86 2.52 12.71
CA LYS A 58 10.85 2.15 13.69
C LYS A 58 10.89 3.14 14.86
N GLU A 59 9.80 3.19 15.63
CA GLU A 59 9.70 4.05 16.82
C GLU A 59 10.77 3.71 17.89
N ASP A 60 11.23 2.47 17.93
CA ASP A 60 12.31 2.01 18.82
C ASP A 60 13.71 2.48 18.38
N GLY A 61 13.81 3.25 17.29
CA GLY A 61 15.06 3.75 16.73
C GLY A 61 15.80 2.74 15.85
N SER A 62 15.32 1.50 15.76
CA SER A 62 15.86 0.51 14.82
C SER A 62 15.48 0.86 13.38
N LYS A 63 16.34 0.50 12.44
CA LYS A 63 16.14 0.75 11.01
C LYS A 63 16.02 -0.58 10.29
N ARG A 64 15.12 -0.63 9.31
CA ARG A 64 14.98 -1.76 8.39
C ARG A 64 15.12 -1.28 6.95
N THR A 65 15.85 -2.04 6.15
CA THR A 65 16.00 -1.79 4.72
C THR A 65 15.10 -2.72 3.92
N GLY A 66 14.63 -2.23 2.79
CA GLY A 66 13.79 -2.99 1.88
C GLY A 66 13.75 -2.39 0.50
N MET A 67 12.88 -2.94 -0.34
CA MET A 67 12.68 -2.53 -1.72
C MET A 67 11.21 -2.32 -2.01
N VAL A 68 10.90 -1.27 -2.77
CA VAL A 68 9.57 -1.09 -3.36
C VAL A 68 9.43 -2.07 -4.51
N ILE A 69 8.49 -2.99 -4.42
CA ILE A 69 8.34 -4.08 -5.40
C ILE A 69 7.14 -3.91 -6.32
N HIS A 70 6.15 -3.09 -5.94
CA HIS A 70 4.95 -2.88 -6.73
C HIS A 70 4.22 -1.59 -6.33
N GLN A 71 3.41 -1.05 -7.23
CA GLN A 71 2.50 0.06 -6.98
C GLN A 71 1.07 -0.40 -7.22
N VAL A 72 0.13 0.01 -6.38
CA VAL A 72 -1.27 -0.41 -6.49
C VAL A 72 -2.01 0.44 -7.53
N GLU A 73 -2.50 -0.21 -8.59
CA GLU A 73 -3.23 0.45 -9.69
C GLU A 73 -4.49 1.19 -9.22
N ALA A 74 -5.27 0.57 -8.31
CA ALA A 74 -6.50 1.16 -7.78
C ALA A 74 -6.25 2.39 -6.86
N LYS A 75 -5.03 2.54 -6.33
CA LYS A 75 -4.64 3.67 -5.48
C LYS A 75 -3.15 3.97 -5.65
N PRO A 76 -2.76 4.82 -6.62
CA PRO A 76 -1.35 5.05 -6.99
C PRO A 76 -0.46 5.64 -5.88
N SER A 77 -1.02 6.15 -4.77
CA SER A 77 -0.23 6.55 -3.60
C SER A 77 0.26 5.36 -2.76
N VAL A 78 -0.28 4.16 -3.00
CA VAL A 78 0.01 2.95 -2.23
C VAL A 78 1.02 2.05 -2.94
N TYR A 79 1.99 1.56 -2.17
CA TYR A 79 3.09 0.74 -2.66
C TYR A 79 3.28 -0.50 -1.80
N PHE A 80 3.75 -1.58 -2.46
CA PHE A 80 4.20 -2.80 -1.80
C PHE A 80 5.70 -2.73 -1.55
N ILE A 81 6.10 -2.99 -0.31
CA ILE A 81 7.48 -2.96 0.16
C ILE A 81 7.84 -4.34 0.71
N LYS A 82 8.94 -4.89 0.24
CA LYS A 82 9.55 -6.11 0.78
C LYS A 82 10.81 -5.73 1.52
N PHE A 83 10.84 -5.95 2.82
CA PHE A 83 12.04 -5.73 3.62
C PHE A 83 12.95 -6.94 3.58
N ASP A 84 14.23 -6.70 3.83
CA ASP A 84 15.29 -7.71 3.73
C ASP A 84 15.23 -8.69 4.92
N ASP A 85 14.71 -8.23 6.05
CA ASP A 85 14.68 -8.92 7.36
C ASP A 85 13.47 -9.83 7.59
N ASP A 86 12.50 -9.83 6.67
CA ASP A 86 11.21 -10.49 6.85
C ASP A 86 10.66 -11.05 5.53
N PHE A 87 9.84 -12.09 5.56
CA PHE A 87 9.21 -12.69 4.39
C PHE A 87 7.90 -12.02 3.97
N HIS A 88 7.29 -11.21 4.84
CA HIS A 88 6.03 -10.53 4.53
C HIS A 88 6.20 -9.38 3.51
N ILE A 89 5.12 -9.13 2.76
CA ILE A 89 4.98 -7.93 1.91
C ILE A 89 4.15 -6.92 2.68
N TYR A 90 4.66 -5.70 2.77
CA TYR A 90 4.05 -4.60 3.49
C TYR A 90 3.41 -3.62 2.51
N VAL A 91 2.30 -3.01 2.89
CA VAL A 91 1.56 -2.04 2.09
C VAL A 91 1.61 -0.69 2.80
N TYR A 92 2.17 0.32 2.13
CA TYR A 92 2.28 1.67 2.68
C TYR A 92 1.69 2.71 1.73
N ASP A 93 1.02 3.70 2.30
CA ASP A 93 0.59 4.90 1.59
C ASP A 93 1.71 5.95 1.65
N LEU A 94 2.42 6.14 0.55
CA LEU A 94 3.52 7.09 0.42
C LEU A 94 2.99 8.45 -0.01
N VAL A 95 2.15 9.05 0.83
CA VAL A 95 1.76 10.47 0.68
C VAL A 95 2.93 11.35 1.14
N LYS A 96 3.36 12.29 0.28
CA LYS A 96 4.30 13.34 0.68
C LYS A 96 3.61 14.23 1.71
N THR A 97 3.97 14.10 2.98
CA THR A 97 3.72 15.16 3.96
C THR A 97 4.62 16.34 3.60
N SER A 98 4.01 17.39 3.05
CA SER A 98 4.63 18.71 2.86
C SER A 98 4.62 19.53 4.14
#